data_AF-A0A1E7W9G8-F1
#
_entry.id   AF-A0A1E7W9G8-F1
#
_cell.length_a   1.000
_cell.length_b   1.000
_cell.length_c   1.000
_cell.angle_alpha   90.00
_cell.angle_beta   90.00
_cell.angle_gamma   90.00
#
_symmetry.space_group_name_H-M   'P 1'
#
loop_
_entity.id
_entity.type
_entity.pdbx_description
1 polymer ?
#
loop_
_entity_poly.entity_id
_entity_poly.type
_entity_poly.pdbx_seq_one_letter_code
_entity_poly.pdbx_strand_id
1 'polypeptide(L)'
;MNRNQWARWTEIPSRFLIVQTGFQKSAEDYLINFFKPIWNSETKICFGLGKHGDSSETRVNKRSPWDTMHPGREWADATTDNQKSQETIIEQIGAHLAAHQPYADIHQIFERFTQDMHQLNLDSFSTPAGGVVELEVADASPANSVTS
;
A
#
# COMPACT_ATOMS: atom_id res chain seq x y z
N MET A 1 -31.28 -12.05 19.48
CA MET A 1 -29.97 -12.44 20.04
C MET A 1 -28.90 -11.87 19.10
N ASN A 2 -28.21 -10.81 19.53
CA ASN A 2 -27.39 -9.94 18.68
C ASN A 2 -26.06 -10.64 18.31
N ARG A 3 -25.89 -11.02 17.04
CA ARG A 3 -24.65 -11.62 16.52
C ARG A 3 -23.70 -10.50 16.08
N ASN A 4 -22.62 -10.32 16.84
CA ASN A 4 -21.29 -9.91 16.35
C ASN A 4 -21.25 -8.86 15.21
N GLN A 5 -21.80 -7.66 15.39
CA GLN A 5 -21.55 -6.53 14.49
C GLN A 5 -20.24 -5.83 14.87
N TRP A 6 -19.10 -6.30 14.35
CA TRP A 6 -17.78 -5.71 14.61
C TRP A 6 -17.45 -4.51 13.71
N ALA A 7 -18.18 -4.33 12.61
CA ALA A 7 -18.21 -3.09 11.83
C ALA A 7 -19.54 -2.99 11.09
N ARG A 8 -20.19 -1.82 11.13
CA ARG A 8 -21.29 -1.54 10.18
C ARG A 8 -20.63 -1.26 8.83
N TRP A 9 -20.90 -2.08 7.83
CA TRP A 9 -20.32 -1.93 6.47
C TRP A 9 -20.49 -0.53 5.86
N THR A 10 -21.49 0.23 6.32
CA THR A 10 -21.75 1.62 5.93
C THR A 10 -20.73 2.63 6.49
N GLU A 11 -19.90 2.24 7.45
CA GLU A 11 -18.98 3.13 8.17
C GLU A 11 -17.52 3.03 7.67
N ILE A 12 -17.23 2.09 6.76
CA ILE A 12 -15.88 1.92 6.20
C ILE A 12 -15.79 2.62 4.84
N PRO A 13 -15.12 3.78 4.74
CA PRO A 13 -14.91 4.44 3.46
C PRO A 13 -13.99 3.59 2.58
N SER A 14 -14.34 3.45 1.30
CA SER A 14 -13.52 2.76 0.30
C SER A 14 -13.09 3.75 -0.78
N ARG A 15 -11.87 3.56 -1.30
CA ARG A 15 -11.31 4.31 -2.42
C ARG A 15 -10.80 3.31 -3.45
N PHE A 16 -10.96 3.63 -4.73
CA PHE A 16 -10.57 2.76 -5.84
C PHE A 16 -9.69 3.55 -6.81
N LEU A 17 -8.68 2.87 -7.34
CA LEU A 17 -7.81 3.40 -8.39
C LEU A 17 -8.03 2.56 -9.65
N ILE A 18 -8.43 3.21 -10.74
CA ILE A 18 -8.59 2.55 -12.04
C ILE A 18 -7.27 2.67 -12.78
N VAL A 19 -6.71 1.53 -13.19
CA VAL A 19 -5.43 1.45 -13.90
C VAL A 19 -5.56 0.70 -15.21
N GLN A 20 -4.66 0.94 -16.15
CA GLN A 20 -4.57 0.13 -17.36
C GLN A 20 -4.12 -1.30 -17.06
N THR A 21 -4.50 -2.23 -17.94
CA THR A 21 -4.08 -3.63 -17.87
C THR A 21 -2.56 -3.75 -17.75
N GLY A 22 -2.09 -4.60 -16.84
CA GLY A 22 -0.67 -4.80 -16.56
C GLY A 22 -0.12 -3.94 -15.41
N PHE A 23 -0.79 -2.85 -15.01
CA PHE A 23 -0.32 -1.98 -13.92
C PHE A 23 -0.96 -2.27 -12.56
N GLN A 24 -1.99 -3.11 -12.50
CA GLN A 24 -2.70 -3.43 -11.24
C GLN A 24 -1.76 -3.88 -10.13
N LYS A 25 -0.91 -4.87 -10.42
CA LYS A 25 0.00 -5.43 -9.42
C LYS A 25 1.01 -4.40 -8.92
N SER A 26 1.63 -3.65 -9.84
CA SER A 26 2.61 -2.62 -9.45
C SER A 26 1.98 -1.51 -8.61
N ALA A 27 0.76 -1.10 -8.94
CA ALA A 27 0.02 -0.10 -8.16
C ALA A 27 -0.35 -0.66 -6.77
N GLU A 28 -0.82 -1.90 -6.71
CA GLU A 28 -1.14 -2.60 -5.46
C GLU A 28 0.09 -2.74 -4.56
N ASP A 29 1.19 -3.28 -5.09
CA ASP A 29 2.45 -3.47 -4.37
C ASP A 29 2.98 -2.13 -3.83
N TYR A 30 2.89 -1.05 -4.62
CA TYR A 30 3.28 0.29 -4.19
C TYR A 30 2.41 0.78 -3.01
N LEU A 31 1.09 0.69 -3.11
CA LEU A 31 0.18 1.14 -2.06
C LEU A 31 0.33 0.32 -0.77
N ILE A 32 0.53 -0.99 -0.88
CA ILE A 32 0.80 -1.86 0.27
C ILE A 32 2.13 -1.45 0.92
N ASN A 33 3.16 -1.19 0.12
CA ASN A 33 4.46 -0.78 0.64
C ASN A 33 4.40 0.61 1.29
N PHE A 34 3.62 1.53 0.74
CA PHE A 34 3.50 2.91 1.20
C PHE A 34 2.67 3.04 2.50
N PHE A 35 1.53 2.35 2.58
CA PHE A 35 0.61 2.44 3.73
C PHE A 35 0.80 1.33 4.77
N LYS A 36 1.50 0.25 4.42
CA LYS A 36 1.71 -0.93 5.29
C LYS A 36 0.43 -1.42 6.00
N PRO A 37 -0.66 -1.71 5.28
CA PRO A 37 -1.93 -2.10 5.91
C PRO A 37 -1.83 -3.40 6.73
N ILE A 38 -2.37 -3.40 7.95
CA ILE A 38 -2.26 -4.52 8.90
C ILE A 38 -2.93 -5.83 8.44
N TRP A 39 -3.91 -5.73 7.55
CA TRP A 39 -4.70 -6.85 7.05
C TRP A 39 -4.11 -7.51 5.80
N ASN A 40 -3.06 -6.91 5.25
CA ASN A 40 -2.42 -7.38 4.04
C ASN A 40 -1.48 -8.54 4.33
N SER A 41 -1.25 -9.37 3.32
CA SER A 41 -0.43 -10.57 3.49
C SER A 41 1.04 -10.23 3.73
N GLU A 42 1.46 -9.05 3.29
CA GLU A 42 2.84 -8.56 3.27
C GLU A 42 3.29 -8.12 4.67
N THR A 43 2.38 -7.58 5.49
CA THR A 43 2.68 -7.22 6.89
C THR A 43 2.72 -8.44 7.79
N LYS A 44 2.15 -9.57 7.38
CA LYS A 44 2.13 -10.84 8.12
C LYS A 44 1.49 -10.75 9.50
N ILE A 45 0.69 -9.72 9.81
CA ILE A 45 0.06 -9.52 11.12
C ILE A 45 -1.34 -10.15 11.13
N CYS A 46 -2.30 -9.51 10.47
CA CYS A 46 -3.73 -9.86 10.46
C CYS A 46 -4.18 -10.29 9.05
N PHE A 47 -3.42 -11.18 8.41
CA PHE A 47 -3.72 -11.63 7.04
C PHE A 47 -4.88 -12.64 6.99
N GLY A 48 -5.51 -12.76 5.82
CA GLY A 48 -6.60 -13.72 5.57
C GLY A 48 -7.92 -13.09 5.11
N LEU A 49 -8.00 -11.76 5.05
CA LEU A 49 -9.18 -11.04 4.59
C LEU A 49 -9.61 -11.46 3.17
N GLY A 50 -8.67 -11.56 2.22
CA GLY A 50 -8.95 -11.90 0.82
C GLY A 50 -9.07 -13.40 0.51
N LYS A 51 -9.08 -14.28 1.53
CA LYS A 51 -9.26 -15.72 1.29
C LYS A 51 -10.72 -16.00 0.91
N HIS A 52 -10.89 -16.71 -0.20
CA HIS A 52 -12.15 -17.32 -0.60
C HIS A 52 -12.12 -18.80 -0.25
N GLY A 53 -13.25 -19.34 0.20
CA GLY A 53 -13.35 -20.73 0.64
C GLY A 53 -13.14 -21.68 -0.55
N ASP A 54 -11.93 -22.24 -0.67
CA ASP A 54 -11.70 -23.40 -1.52
C ASP A 54 -12.32 -24.63 -0.86
N SER A 55 -13.02 -25.43 -1.65
CA SER A 55 -13.76 -26.63 -1.23
C SER A 55 -12.97 -27.55 -0.29
N SER A 56 -13.71 -28.07 0.68
CA SER A 56 -13.31 -28.64 1.98
C SER A 56 -12.43 -29.90 1.99
N GLU A 57 -11.76 -30.27 0.91
CA GLU A 57 -11.14 -31.61 0.82
C GLU A 57 -9.63 -31.66 1.12
N THR A 58 -8.92 -30.52 1.22
CA THR A 58 -7.44 -30.54 1.29
C THR A 58 -6.79 -29.75 2.43
N ARG A 59 -7.52 -29.30 3.46
CA ARG A 59 -6.94 -28.29 4.36
C ARG A 59 -7.03 -28.62 5.85
N VAL A 60 -5.97 -29.27 6.31
CA VAL A 60 -5.37 -29.10 7.65
C VAL A 60 -4.78 -27.67 7.79
N ASN A 61 -5.45 -26.65 7.23
CA ASN A 61 -4.95 -25.28 7.27
C ASN A 61 -5.58 -24.57 8.44
N LYS A 62 -4.77 -24.34 9.47
CA LYS A 62 -5.08 -23.50 10.63
C LYS A 62 -5.80 -22.21 10.22
N ARG A 63 -6.74 -21.76 11.05
CA ARG A 63 -7.53 -20.53 10.92
C ARG A 63 -6.62 -19.32 10.77
N SER A 64 -6.90 -18.46 9.79
CA SER A 64 -6.06 -17.29 9.52
C SER A 64 -6.15 -16.28 10.68
N PRO A 65 -5.12 -15.44 10.90
CA PRO A 65 -5.17 -14.40 11.93
C PRO A 65 -6.37 -13.46 11.78
N TRP A 66 -6.78 -13.15 10.54
CA TRP A 66 -8.00 -12.38 10.30
C TRP A 66 -9.24 -13.07 10.85
N ASP A 67 -9.41 -14.36 10.56
CA ASP A 67 -10.57 -15.14 10.98
C ASP A 67 -10.53 -15.46 12.49
N THR A 68 -9.34 -15.48 13.12
CA THR A 68 -9.20 -15.55 14.59
C THR A 68 -9.75 -14.30 15.25
N MET A 69 -9.52 -13.11 14.69
CA MET A 69 -10.02 -11.83 15.22
C MET A 69 -11.48 -11.55 14.84
N HIS A 70 -11.94 -12.06 13.69
CA HIS A 70 -13.25 -11.77 13.11
C HIS A 70 -13.99 -13.08 12.79
N PRO A 71 -14.58 -13.74 13.80
CA PRO A 71 -15.35 -14.97 13.56
C PRO A 71 -16.63 -14.70 12.76
N GLY A 72 -17.12 -15.72 12.05
CA GLY A 72 -18.38 -15.63 11.27
C GLY A 72 -18.29 -16.05 9.81
N ARG A 73 -17.15 -16.59 9.37
CA ARG A 73 -17.03 -17.27 8.07
C ARG A 73 -17.17 -18.77 8.30
N GLU A 74 -18.24 -19.38 7.77
CA GLU A 74 -18.57 -20.79 8.02
C GLU A 74 -17.40 -21.75 7.73
N TRP A 75 -16.63 -21.50 6.68
CA TRP A 75 -15.48 -22.31 6.30
C TRP A 75 -14.27 -22.16 7.24
N ALA A 76 -14.11 -21.00 7.90
CA ALA A 76 -13.03 -20.75 8.85
C ALA A 76 -13.40 -21.27 10.24
N ASP A 77 -14.68 -21.22 10.59
CA ASP A 77 -15.23 -21.72 11.86
C ASP A 77 -15.14 -23.25 11.96
N ALA A 78 -15.16 -23.96 10.83
CA ALA A 78 -14.93 -25.40 10.75
C ALA A 78 -13.51 -25.83 11.20
N THR A 79 -12.56 -24.89 11.25
CA THR A 79 -11.18 -25.14 11.70
C THR A 79 -11.02 -24.72 13.17
N THR A 80 -10.56 -25.63 14.02
CA THR A 80 -10.37 -25.38 15.47
C THR A 80 -9.03 -24.74 15.80
N ASP A 81 -7.99 -25.00 15.00
CA ASP A 81 -6.63 -24.53 15.29
C ASP A 81 -6.38 -23.13 14.73
N ASN A 82 -5.97 -22.20 15.60
CA ASN A 82 -5.56 -20.85 15.21
C ASN A 82 -4.10 -20.80 14.75
N GLN A 83 -3.79 -20.02 13.72
CA GLN A 83 -2.40 -19.75 13.33
C GLN A 83 -1.66 -18.88 14.34
N LYS A 84 -2.36 -17.93 14.96
CA LYS A 84 -1.87 -17.03 16.00
C LYS A 84 -2.94 -16.85 17.06
N SER A 85 -2.53 -16.63 18.31
CA SER A 85 -3.48 -16.24 19.35
C SER A 85 -3.94 -14.79 19.15
N GLN A 86 -5.10 -14.45 19.69
CA GLN A 86 -5.64 -13.09 19.64
C GLN A 86 -4.70 -12.08 20.32
N GLU A 87 -4.08 -12.45 21.44
CA GLU A 87 -3.14 -11.62 22.18
C GLU A 87 -1.91 -11.30 21.33
N THR A 88 -1.36 -12.31 20.67
CA THR A 88 -0.20 -12.15 19.76
C THR A 88 -0.54 -11.18 18.62
N ILE A 89 -1.75 -11.27 18.07
CA ILE A 89 -2.18 -10.40 16.97
C ILE A 89 -2.29 -8.95 17.46
N ILE A 90 -2.88 -8.72 18.64
CA ILE A 90 -3.02 -7.38 19.22
C ILE A 90 -1.65 -6.76 19.51
N GLU A 91 -0.72 -7.52 20.09
CA GLU A 91 0.64 -7.07 20.35
C GLU A 91 1.36 -6.65 19.04
N GLN A 92 1.26 -7.48 18.01
CA GLN A 92 1.86 -7.20 16.70
C GLN A 92 1.23 -5.98 16.01
N ILE A 93 -0.09 -5.79 16.13
CA ILE A 93 -0.77 -4.59 15.62
C ILE A 93 -0.24 -3.35 16.35
N GLY A 94 -0.12 -3.41 17.69
CA GLY A 94 0.40 -2.29 18.48
C GLY A 94 1.83 -1.91 18.09
N ALA A 95 2.72 -2.90 17.98
CA ALA A 95 4.10 -2.69 17.54
C ALA A 95 4.17 -2.13 16.11
N HIS A 96 3.32 -2.61 15.21
CA HIS A 96 3.29 -2.15 13.82
C HIS A 96 2.82 -0.71 13.68
N LEU A 97 1.76 -0.33 14.40
CA LEU A 97 1.24 1.04 14.37
C LEU A 97 2.19 2.03 15.06
N ALA A 98 2.97 1.57 16.04
CA ALA A 98 4.02 2.38 16.65
C ALA A 98 5.19 2.63 15.66
N ALA A 99 5.56 1.63 14.87
CA ALA A 99 6.64 1.74 13.87
C ALA A 99 6.19 2.44 12.57
N HIS A 100 4.94 2.24 12.14
CA HIS A 100 4.36 2.75 10.90
C HIS A 100 3.09 3.55 11.24
N GLN A 101 3.27 4.78 11.69
CA GLN A 101 2.16 5.63 12.07
C GLN A 101 1.26 5.94 10.86
N PRO A 102 -0.07 5.79 10.98
CA PRO A 102 -0.99 6.21 9.94
C PRO A 102 -0.89 7.71 9.67
N TYR A 103 -0.95 8.09 8.39
CA TYR A 103 -0.98 9.49 7.99
C TYR A 103 -2.26 10.16 8.47
N ALA A 104 -2.14 11.32 9.12
CA ALA A 104 -3.29 12.03 9.69
C ALA A 104 -4.15 12.71 8.62
N ASP A 105 -3.53 13.15 7.52
CA ASP A 105 -4.18 13.90 6.46
C ASP A 105 -3.49 13.71 5.09
N ILE A 106 -4.08 14.32 4.07
CA ILE A 106 -3.57 14.26 2.69
C ILE A 106 -2.24 14.99 2.49
N HIS A 107 -1.93 15.99 3.32
CA HIS A 107 -0.69 16.76 3.21
C HIS A 107 0.49 15.89 3.60
N GLN A 108 0.37 15.10 4.68
CA GLN A 108 1.41 14.14 5.07
C GLN A 108 1.61 13.06 4.00
N ILE A 109 0.53 12.57 3.40
CA ILE A 109 0.61 11.61 2.30
C ILE A 109 1.36 12.22 1.12
N PHE A 110 1.01 13.45 0.74
CA PHE A 110 1.67 14.15 -0.37
C PHE A 110 3.15 14.42 -0.09
N GLU A 111 3.48 14.92 1.10
CA GLU A 111 4.86 15.16 1.51
C GLU A 111 5.68 13.88 1.46
N ARG A 112 5.17 12.79 2.04
CA ARG A 112 5.85 11.50 2.02
C ARG A 112 6.02 10.95 0.59
N PHE A 113 4.98 11.05 -0.23
CA PHE A 113 5.01 10.64 -1.63
C PHE A 113 6.08 11.41 -2.41
N THR A 114 6.10 12.73 -2.26
CA THR A 114 7.09 13.61 -2.90
C THR A 114 8.49 13.31 -2.38
N GLN A 115 8.68 13.02 -1.09
CA GLN A 115 9.96 12.56 -0.54
C GLN A 115 10.41 11.24 -1.17
N ASP A 116 9.54 10.25 -1.33
CA ASP A 116 9.88 8.97 -1.97
C ASP A 116 10.29 9.18 -3.45
N MET A 117 9.62 10.11 -4.16
CA MET A 117 10.03 10.50 -5.51
C MET A 117 11.36 11.27 -5.51
N HIS A 118 11.58 12.15 -4.55
CA HIS A 118 12.84 12.88 -4.41
C HIS A 118 13.98 11.96 -3.99
N GLN A 119 13.74 10.86 -3.27
CA GLN A 119 14.77 9.86 -2.95
C GLN A 119 15.25 9.09 -4.18
N LEU A 120 14.63 9.26 -5.34
CA LEU A 120 15.22 8.89 -6.63
C LEU A 120 16.35 9.86 -7.07
N ASN A 121 16.99 10.61 -6.16
CA ASN A 121 17.76 11.80 -6.54
C ASN A 121 19.21 11.60 -6.98
N LEU A 122 19.47 12.34 -8.07
CA LEU A 122 20.65 13.12 -8.46
C LEU A 122 21.90 12.42 -9.00
N ASP A 123 22.29 11.25 -8.52
CA ASP A 123 23.56 10.65 -8.98
C ASP A 123 23.51 10.23 -10.46
N SER A 124 22.32 9.99 -11.02
CA SER A 124 22.11 9.62 -12.43
C SER A 124 21.92 10.80 -13.38
N PHE A 125 21.83 12.03 -12.86
CA PHE A 125 21.66 13.25 -13.67
C PHE A 125 22.94 14.08 -13.81
N SER A 126 24.09 13.54 -13.40
CA SER A 126 25.39 14.12 -13.76
C SER A 126 25.99 13.36 -14.93
N THR A 127 26.27 14.06 -16.03
CA THR A 127 27.24 13.57 -17.01
C THR A 127 28.61 13.50 -16.32
N PRO A 128 29.50 12.57 -16.69
CA PRO A 128 30.79 12.36 -15.99
C PRO A 128 31.68 13.61 -15.87
N ALA A 129 31.42 14.64 -16.68
CA ALA A 129 32.06 15.94 -16.57
C ALA A 129 31.14 16.89 -15.80
N GLY A 130 31.16 16.84 -14.46
CA GLY A 130 30.35 17.66 -13.55
C GLY A 130 30.51 19.18 -13.69
N GLY A 131 30.11 19.72 -14.83
CA GLY A 131 29.99 21.15 -15.14
C GLY A 131 28.52 21.54 -15.21
N VAL A 132 28.22 22.74 -14.74
CA VAL A 132 26.88 23.35 -14.83
C VAL A 132 26.45 23.37 -16.30
N VAL A 133 25.30 22.76 -16.61
CA VAL A 133 24.70 22.88 -17.95
C VAL A 133 24.13 24.28 -18.05
N GLU A 134 24.84 25.15 -18.76
CA GLU A 134 24.37 26.49 -19.08
C GLU A 134 23.22 26.38 -20.08
N LEU A 135 22.01 26.71 -19.64
CA LEU A 135 20.84 26.73 -20.51
C LEU A 135 20.99 27.92 -21.45
N GLU A 136 21.27 27.62 -22.72
CA GLU A 136 21.37 28.60 -23.78
C GLU A 136 20.03 29.33 -23.89
N VAL A 137 20.00 30.57 -23.41
CA VAL A 137 18.84 31.44 -23.58
C VAL A 137 18.72 31.68 -25.08
N ALA A 138 17.65 31.18 -25.68
CA ALA A 138 17.33 31.43 -27.07
C ALA A 138 17.16 32.94 -27.26
N ASP A 139 18.23 33.59 -27.72
CA ASP A 139 18.20 35.01 -28.05
C ASP A 139 17.45 35.17 -29.38
N ALA A 140 16.23 35.70 -29.27
CA ALA A 140 15.46 36.14 -30.41
C ALA A 140 16.16 37.36 -31.02
N SER A 141 17.11 37.12 -31.95
CA SER A 141 17.74 38.22 -32.68
C SER A 141 16.84 38.75 -33.80
N PRO A 142 16.60 40.07 -33.86
CA PRO A 142 15.83 40.71 -34.92
C PRO A 142 16.71 41.20 -36.08
N ALA A 143 16.05 41.44 -37.23
CA ALA A 143 16.46 42.33 -38.34
C ALA A 143 17.55 41.81 -39.30
N ASN A 144 17.70 42.24 -40.55
CA ASN A 144 16.89 42.89 -41.60
C ASN A 144 17.69 42.72 -42.91
N SER A 145 17.04 42.91 -44.07
CA SER A 145 17.50 43.35 -45.42
C SER A 145 19.02 43.57 -45.70
N VAL A 146 19.62 43.40 -46.90
CA VAL A 146 19.29 43.95 -48.24
C VAL A 146 20.21 43.29 -49.33
N THR A 147 19.71 43.15 -50.57
CA THR A 147 20.33 43.21 -51.93
C THR A 147 21.65 42.50 -52.31
N SER A 148 21.59 41.77 -53.43
CA SER A 148 22.15 42.20 -54.74
C SER A 148 21.35 41.57 -55.89
#